data_AF-A0A2Z5ZCX7-F1
#
_entry.id   AF-A0A2Z5ZCX7-F1
#
_cell.length_a   1.000
_cell.length_b   1.000
_cell.length_c   1.000
_cell.angle_alpha   90.00
_cell.angle_beta   90.00
_cell.angle_gamma   90.00
#
_symmetry.space_group_name_H-M   'P 1'
#
loop_
_entity.id
_entity.type
_entity.pdbx_description
1 polymer ?
#
loop_
_entity_poly.entity_id
_entity_poly.type
_entity_poly.pdbx_seq_one_letter_code
_entity_poly.pdbx_strand_id
1 'polypeptide(L)' 'MQDKAPFSESALQCHGATAETADGEENTRKLPFLIKRDGVWLYRGTPIKRKAMVCMFGSMLTRDEKGTYLLRTPLKAGT' A
#
# COMPACT_ATOMS: atom_id res chain seq x y z
N MET A 1 -25.65 -42.52 38.83
CA MET A 1 -25.27 -42.11 37.46
C MET A 1 -25.89 -40.74 37.25
N GLN A 2 -25.21 -39.60 37.24
CA GLN A 2 -23.95 -39.28 36.57
C GLN A 2 -22.93 -38.58 37.47
N ASP A 3 -21.72 -38.70 36.95
CA ASP A 3 -20.36 -38.44 37.38
C ASP A 3 -19.95 -36.96 37.37
N LYS A 4 -19.01 -36.66 38.27
CA LYS A 4 -18.23 -35.43 38.37
C LYS A 4 -16.82 -35.75 37.89
N ALA A 5 -16.34 -35.08 36.85
CA ALA A 5 -14.91 -34.77 36.62
C ALA A 5 -14.73 -33.79 35.45
N PRO A 6 -13.61 -33.03 35.41
CA PRO A 6 -13.54 -31.69 34.85
C PRO A 6 -12.92 -31.67 33.45
N PHE A 7 -13.27 -30.68 32.62
CA PHE A 7 -12.54 -30.47 31.37
C PHE A 7 -11.24 -29.72 31.64
N SER A 8 -10.14 -30.35 31.22
CA SER A 8 -8.73 -29.99 31.41
C SER A 8 -8.26 -28.86 30.49
N GLU A 9 -7.38 -28.05 31.06
CA GLU A 9 -6.46 -27.07 30.49
C GLU A 9 -5.51 -27.68 29.43
N SER A 10 -5.26 -26.97 28.31
CA SER A 10 -3.90 -26.71 27.78
C SER A 10 -3.88 -26.23 26.32
N ALA A 11 -3.43 -24.98 26.19
CA ALA A 11 -2.58 -24.43 25.14
C ALA A 11 -2.57 -25.08 23.74
N LEU A 12 -3.08 -24.31 22.76
CA LEU A 12 -2.28 -24.07 21.55
C LEU A 12 -2.53 -22.66 21.01
N GLN A 13 -1.66 -21.75 21.42
CA GLN A 13 -1.44 -20.44 20.80
C GLN A 13 -0.46 -20.63 19.64
N CYS A 14 -0.87 -20.40 18.39
CA CYS A 14 0.04 -20.25 17.26
C CYS A 14 -0.52 -19.27 16.22
N HIS A 15 -0.75 -18.01 16.59
CA HIS A 15 -0.76 -16.93 15.59
C HIS A 15 0.40 -16.02 15.94
N GLY A 16 1.44 -16.11 15.11
CA GLY A 16 2.76 -15.57 15.35
C GLY A 16 2.73 -14.11 15.78
N ALA A 17 3.44 -13.85 16.87
CA ALA A 17 3.93 -12.53 17.17
C ALA A 17 4.86 -12.09 16.03
N THR A 18 4.58 -10.95 15.45
CA THR A 18 5.67 -9.98 15.26
C THR A 18 5.14 -8.66 15.76
N ALA A 19 5.75 -8.25 16.86
CA ALA A 19 5.56 -6.99 17.53
C ALA A 19 5.96 -5.83 16.61
N GLU A 20 5.18 -4.76 16.74
CA GLU A 20 5.62 -3.38 16.86
C GLU A 20 6.74 -2.91 15.93
N THR A 21 6.40 -1.96 15.06
CA THR A 21 7.11 -0.68 15.13
C THR A 21 6.12 0.44 14.86
N ALA A 22 5.86 1.22 15.91
CA ALA A 22 5.34 2.56 15.78
C ALA A 22 6.43 3.40 15.14
N ASP A 23 6.33 3.63 13.84
CA ASP A 23 7.05 4.72 13.19
C ASP A 23 6.05 5.84 12.93
N GLY A 24 6.39 7.04 13.37
CA GLY A 24 5.73 8.27 12.95
C GLY A 24 5.91 8.43 11.45
N GLU A 25 5.07 7.75 10.66
CA GLU A 25 5.11 7.79 9.21
C GLU A 25 4.48 9.12 8.77
N GLU A 26 5.35 10.06 8.39
CA GLU A 26 4.98 11.16 7.50
C GLU A 26 4.08 10.57 6.42
N ASN A 27 2.78 10.93 6.46
CA ASN A 27 1.72 10.36 5.63
C ASN A 27 1.96 10.72 4.16
N THR A 28 2.97 10.12 3.54
CA THR A 28 3.22 10.18 2.12
C THR A 28 2.06 9.43 1.50
N ARG A 29 1.02 10.18 1.09
CA ARG A 29 -0.20 9.63 0.51
C ARG A 29 0.15 8.84 -0.75
N LYS A 30 0.50 7.57 -0.57
CA LYS A 30 0.95 6.69 -1.65
C LYS A 30 -0.25 6.34 -2.50
N LEU A 31 -0.25 6.86 -3.72
CA LEU A 31 -1.27 6.51 -4.69
C LEU A 31 -1.09 5.03 -5.08
N PRO A 32 -2.17 4.26 -5.28
CA PRO A 32 -2.11 2.86 -5.66
C PRO A 32 -1.80 2.67 -7.16
N PHE A 33 -0.82 3.44 -7.66
CA PHE A 33 -0.25 3.31 -8.99
C PHE A 33 1.02 2.44 -8.95
N LEU A 34 1.20 1.62 -9.97
CA LEU A 34 2.43 0.88 -10.21
C LEU A 34 2.76 0.93 -11.69
N ILE A 35 3.98 1.37 -12.03
CA ILE A 35 4.49 1.40 -13.39
C ILE A 35 5.45 0.22 -13.53
N LYS A 36 5.06 -0.77 -14.32
CA LYS A 36 5.91 -1.91 -14.61
C LYS A 36 7.05 -1.53 -15.55
N ARG A 37 8.09 -2.35 -15.60
CA ARG A 37 9.26 -2.16 -16.48
C ARG A 37 8.92 -2.19 -17.98
N ASP A 38 7.84 -2.88 -18.34
CA ASP A 38 7.28 -2.93 -19.70
C ASP A 38 6.51 -1.65 -20.08
N GLY A 39 6.36 -0.69 -19.17
CA GLY A 39 5.61 0.55 -19.36
C GLY A 39 4.11 0.42 -19.10
N VAL A 40 3.61 -0.75 -18.66
CA VAL A 40 2.21 -0.92 -18.28
C VAL A 40 1.94 -0.25 -16.93
N TRP A 41 0.95 0.64 -16.91
CA TRP A 41 0.46 1.27 -15.69
C TRP A 41 -0.65 0.43 -15.08
N LEU A 42 -0.51 0.13 -13.78
CA LEU A 42 -1.52 -0.52 -12.96
C LEU A 42 -2.12 0.49 -11.99
N TYR A 43 -3.44 0.48 -11.86
CA TYR A 43 -4.17 1.17 -10.81
C TYR A 43 -4.95 0.13 -10.00
N ARG A 44 -4.64 0.03 -8.70
CA ARG A 44 -5.25 -1.00 -7.80
C ARG A 44 -5.16 -2.41 -8.39
N GLY A 45 -4.02 -2.74 -9.01
CA GLY A 45 -3.75 -4.04 -9.64
C GLY A 45 -4.31 -4.22 -11.06
N THR A 46 -5.12 -3.29 -11.59
CA THR A 46 -5.73 -3.40 -12.92
C THR A 46 -5.00 -2.54 -13.95
N PRO A 47 -4.75 -3.02 -15.19
CA PRO A 47 -4.05 -2.24 -16.21
C PRO A 47 -4.88 -1.08 -16.76
N ILE A 48 -4.25 0.10 -16.87
CA ILE A 48 -4.81 1.28 -17.52
C ILE A 48 -4.54 1.19 -19.02
N LYS A 49 -5.57 0.91 -19.82
CA LYS A 49 -5.46 0.75 -21.29
C LYS A 49 -5.60 2.05 -22.08
N ARG A 50 -6.09 3.12 -21.46
CA ARG A 50 -6.35 4.40 -22.13
C ARG A 50 -5.05 5.21 -22.25
N LYS A 51 -4.49 5.29 -23.45
CA LYS A 51 -3.25 6.03 -23.74
C LYS A 51 -3.30 7.48 -23.25
N ALA A 52 -4.40 8.19 -23.50
CA ALA A 52 -4.56 9.58 -23.07
C ALA A 52 -4.40 9.76 -21.54
N MET A 53 -4.93 8.81 -20.73
CA MET A 53 -4.79 8.85 -19.27
C MET A 53 -3.35 8.57 -18.84
N VAL A 54 -2.69 7.60 -19.47
CA VAL A 54 -1.28 7.29 -19.21
C VAL A 54 -0.40 8.49 -19.54
N CYS A 55 -0.64 9.15 -20.67
CA CYS A 55 0.07 10.37 -21.06
C CYS A 55 -0.17 11.52 -20.06
N MET A 56 -1.41 11.71 -19.62
CA MET A 56 -1.76 12.74 -18.64
C MET A 56 -1.00 12.53 -17.33
N PHE A 57 -1.08 11.35 -16.73
CA PHE A 57 -0.37 11.08 -15.47
C PHE A 57 1.14 11.03 -15.66
N GLY A 58 1.62 10.55 -16.81
CA GLY A 58 3.03 10.57 -17.18
C GLY A 58 3.61 11.98 -17.24
N SER A 59 2.85 12.95 -17.76
CA SER A 59 3.25 14.36 -17.79
C SER A 59 3.37 15.01 -16.41
N MET A 60 2.73 14.41 -15.40
CA MET A 60 2.75 14.87 -14.00
C MET A 60 3.84 14.18 -13.16
N LEU A 61 4.56 13.19 -13.70
CA LEU A 61 5.62 12.51 -12.96
C LEU A 61 6.84 13.42 -12.80
N THR A 62 7.30 13.57 -11.56
CA THR A 62 8.54 14.26 -11.21
C THR A 62 9.42 13.33 -10.41
N ARG A 63 10.73 13.36 -10.67
CA ARG A 63 11.74 12.64 -9.90
C ARG A 63 12.31 13.57 -8.84
N ASP A 64 12.31 13.12 -7.59
CA ASP A 64 12.93 13.80 -6.46
C ASP A 64 14.45 13.57 -6.44
N GLU A 65 15.19 14.38 -5.67
CA GLU A 65 16.64 14.25 -5.47
C GLU A 65 17.03 12.89 -4.90
N LYS A 66 16.15 12.27 -4.09
CA LYS A 66 16.33 10.91 -3.56
C LYS A 66 16.02 9.81 -4.57
N GLY A 67 15.58 10.16 -5.78
CA GLY A 67 15.23 9.23 -6.85
C GLY A 67 13.81 8.67 -6.80
N THR A 68 12.98 9.13 -5.85
CA THR A 68 11.57 8.77 -5.74
C THR A 68 10.74 9.46 -6.83
N TYR A 69 9.71 8.77 -7.34
CA TYR A 69 8.77 9.33 -8.31
C TYR A 69 7.48 9.82 -7.63
N LEU A 70 7.10 11.06 -7.91
CA LEU A 70 5.95 11.75 -7.35
C LEU A 70 5.05 12.26 -8.48
N LEU A 71 3.73 12.22 -8.29
CA LEU A 71 2.78 12.88 -9.19
C LEU A 71 2.55 14.31 -8.69
N ARG A 72 3.04 15.30 -9.44
CA ARG A 72 2.81 16.72 -9.17
C ARG A 72 1.70 17.24 -10.09
N THR A 73 0.60 17.70 -9.49
CA THR A 73 -0.46 18.39 -10.24
C THR A 73 -0.30 19.89 -10.00
N PRO A 74 -0.18 20.73 -11.04
CA PRO A 74 -0.01 22.18 -10.88
C PRO A 74 -1.19 22.85 -10.15
N LEU A 75 -2.36 22.21 -10.14
CA LEU A 75 -3.57 22.70 -9.50
C LEU A 75 -3.58 22.50 -7.96
N LYS A 76 -2.70 21.68 -7.39
CA LYS A 76 -2.65 21.44 -5.94
C LYS A 76 -1.54 22.25 -5.27
N ALA A 77 -1.78 23.55 -5.14
CA ALA A 77 -1.21 24.38 -4.10
C ALA A 77 -2.39 24.99 -3.34
N GLY A 78 -2.90 24.28 -2.33
CA GLY A 78 -3.83 24.86 -1.36
C GLY A 78 -3.01 25.68 -0.37
N THR A 79 -3.37 26.96 -0.22
CA THR A 79 -2.82 27.86 0.79
C THR A 79 -3.27 27.47 2.19
#